data_AF-A0A3S1B9Z8-F1
#
_entry.id   AF-A0A3S1B9Z8-F1
#
_cell.length_a   1.000
_cell.length_b   1.000
_cell.length_c   1.000
_cell.angle_alpha   90.00
_cell.angle_beta   90.00
_cell.angle_gamma   90.00
#
_symmetry.space_group_name_H-M   'P 1'
#
loop_
_entity.id
_entity.type
_entity.pdbx_description
1 polymer ?
#
loop_
_entity_poly.entity_id
_entity_poly.type
_entity_poly.pdbx_seq_one_letter_code
_entity_poly.pdbx_strand_id
1 'polypeptide(L)'
;MLQEAGINIKIQKQKFSTEQFGGFKDALEREKLYIGIIITALDLSPDVKQRIYDIQQDKIYIFAHILLQDLLMGEIKVKGFEFACGDISLQIFRELSKSIE
;
A
#
# COMPACT_ATOMS: atom_id res chain seq x y z
N MET A 1 0.14 11.46 -19.23
CA MET A 1 0.94 10.23 -19.16
C MET A 1 0.27 9.33 -18.14
N LEU A 2 -0.18 8.13 -18.53
CA LEU A 2 -0.61 7.13 -17.56
C LEU A 2 0.64 6.69 -16.79
N GLN A 3 0.67 6.95 -15.48
CA GLN A 3 1.69 6.40 -14.61
C GLN A 3 1.27 4.97 -14.23
N GLU A 4 2.12 3.99 -14.53
CA GLU A 4 1.89 2.60 -14.14
C GLU A 4 2.03 2.47 -12.62
N ALA A 5 1.07 1.78 -12.00
CA ALA A 5 0.97 1.64 -10.56
C ALA A 5 1.32 0.21 -10.12
N GLY A 6 2.17 0.08 -9.10
CA GLY A 6 2.45 -1.17 -8.42
C GLY A 6 1.57 -1.32 -7.19
N ILE A 7 0.94 -2.48 -7.04
CA ILE A 7 0.17 -2.81 -5.83
C ILE A 7 0.88 -3.97 -5.14
N ASN A 8 1.29 -3.76 -3.88
CA ASN A 8 1.83 -4.83 -3.03
C ASN A 8 0.99 -4.96 -1.77
N ILE A 9 0.25 -6.05 -1.67
CA ILE A 9 -0.63 -6.32 -0.54
C ILE A 9 0.12 -7.26 0.42
N LYS A 10 0.39 -6.78 1.64
CA LYS A 10 1.14 -7.57 2.62
C LYS A 10 0.38 -7.69 3.95
N ILE A 11 -0.18 -8.86 4.21
CA ILE A 11 -0.95 -9.14 5.42
C ILE A 11 -0.04 -9.82 6.45
N GLN A 12 0.33 -9.10 7.52
CA GLN A 12 1.19 -9.63 8.60
C GLN A 12 0.72 -9.17 9.98
N LYS A 13 0.98 -10.00 11.00
CA LYS A 13 0.58 -9.77 12.41
C LYS A 13 1.48 -8.75 13.14
N GLN A 14 2.66 -8.44 12.59
CA GLN A 14 3.61 -7.49 13.17
C GLN A 14 3.56 -6.15 12.44
N LYS A 15 4.01 -5.07 13.09
CA LYS A 15 4.13 -3.75 12.45
C LYS A 15 5.08 -3.82 11.25
N PHE A 16 4.70 -3.15 10.17
CA PHE A 16 5.53 -3.06 8.97
C PHE A 16 6.81 -2.26 9.29
N SER A 17 7.98 -2.88 9.10
CA SER A 17 9.27 -2.34 9.52
C SER A 17 10.02 -1.59 8.42
N THR A 18 11.06 -0.84 8.81
CA THR A 18 11.89 -0.06 7.87
C THR A 18 12.62 -0.94 6.85
N GLU A 19 13.08 -2.12 7.26
CA GLU A 19 13.71 -3.10 6.36
C GLU A 19 12.71 -3.59 5.30
N GLN A 20 11.49 -3.91 5.73
CA GLN A 20 10.42 -4.34 4.82
C GLN A 20 10.01 -3.24 3.85
N PHE A 21 9.96 -1.99 4.32
CA PHE A 21 9.71 -0.84 3.47
C PHE A 21 10.83 -0.64 2.43
N GLY A 22 12.10 -0.77 2.84
CA GLY A 22 13.25 -0.69 1.94
C GLY A 22 13.16 -1.70 0.80
N GLY A 23 12.98 -2.99 1.14
CA GLY A 23 12.85 -4.03 0.12
C GLY A 23 11.63 -3.86 -0.79
N PHE A 24 10.53 -3.29 -0.28
CA PHE A 24 9.37 -2.96 -1.11
C PHE A 24 9.68 -1.83 -2.09
N LYS A 25 10.28 -0.74 -1.63
CA LYS A 25 10.70 0.37 -2.51
C LYS A 25 11.64 -0.13 -3.60
N ASP A 26 12.66 -0.92 -3.25
CA ASP A 26 13.64 -1.44 -4.21
C ASP A 26 12.97 -2.29 -5.30
N ALA A 27 11.92 -3.04 -4.96
CA ALA A 27 11.12 -3.79 -5.92
C ALA A 27 10.35 -2.86 -6.89
N LEU A 28 9.74 -1.79 -6.38
CA LEU A 28 9.07 -0.79 -7.22
C LEU A 28 10.06 -0.12 -8.19
N GLU A 29 11.26 0.26 -7.73
CA GLU A 29 12.26 0.91 -8.60
C GLU A 29 12.69 -0.02 -9.73
N ARG A 30 12.92 -1.30 -9.41
CA ARG A 30 13.29 -2.34 -10.39
C ARG A 30 12.22 -2.51 -11.46
N GLU A 31 10.95 -2.40 -11.08
CA GLU A 31 9.80 -2.54 -11.97
C GLU A 31 9.38 -1.21 -12.62
N LYS A 32 10.09 -0.11 -12.33
CA LYS A 32 9.77 1.25 -12.79
C LYS A 32 8.37 1.71 -12.40
N LEU A 33 7.92 1.29 -11.21
CA LEU A 33 6.64 1.65 -10.63
C LEU A 33 6.86 2.80 -9.63
N TYR A 34 6.06 3.85 -9.76
CA TYR A 34 6.22 5.08 -8.96
C TYR A 34 5.16 5.21 -7.85
N ILE A 35 4.22 4.28 -7.83
CA ILE A 35 3.12 4.22 -6.86
C ILE A 35 3.27 2.92 -6.07
N GLY A 36 3.25 3.02 -4.74
CA GLY A 36 3.26 1.88 -3.84
C GLY A 36 2.12 1.94 -2.83
N ILE A 37 1.24 0.94 -2.83
CA ILE A 37 0.18 0.82 -1.83
C ILE A 37 0.64 -0.16 -0.75
N ILE A 38 0.54 0.23 0.52
CA ILE A 38 0.89 -0.57 1.70
C ILE A 38 -0.40 -0.78 2.49
N ILE A 39 -0.82 -2.03 2.62
CA ILE A 39 -2.01 -2.42 3.39
C ILE A 39 -1.56 -3.18 4.63
N THR A 40 -1.94 -2.74 5.83
CA THR A 40 -1.51 -3.40 7.07
C THR A 40 -2.66 -3.65 8.04
N ALA A 41 -2.61 -4.76 8.79
CA ALA A 41 -3.58 -5.03 9.85
C ALA A 41 -3.34 -4.16 11.10
N LEU A 42 -2.07 -3.80 11.35
CA LEU A 42 -1.64 -2.86 12.38
C LEU A 42 -0.95 -1.68 11.73
N ASP A 43 -1.04 -0.50 12.36
CA ASP A 43 -0.42 0.73 11.87
C ASP A 43 1.10 0.61 11.60
N LEU A 44 1.64 1.48 10.74
CA LEU A 44 3.06 1.54 10.42
C LEU A 44 3.90 1.92 11.65
N SER A 45 5.15 1.48 11.71
CA SER A 45 6.07 2.01 12.73
C SER A 45 6.32 3.50 12.50
N PRO A 46 6.60 4.29 13.56
CA PRO A 46 6.91 5.71 13.43
C PRO A 46 8.03 5.99 12.42
N ASP A 47 9.07 5.15 12.43
CA ASP A 47 10.22 5.30 11.53
C ASP A 47 9.85 5.10 10.06
N VAL A 48 8.92 4.18 9.77
CA VAL A 48 8.42 3.98 8.40
C VAL A 48 7.58 5.18 7.97
N LYS A 49 6.72 5.71 8.85
CA LYS A 49 5.92 6.91 8.54
C LYS A 49 6.81 8.10 8.20
N GLN A 50 7.87 8.32 8.98
CA GLN A 50 8.84 9.38 8.71
C GLN A 50 9.54 9.18 7.36
N ARG A 51 10.00 7.96 7.09
CA ARG A 51 10.70 7.67 5.84
C ARG A 51 9.80 7.82 4.60
N ILE A 52 8.54 7.43 4.70
CA ILE A 52 7.54 7.66 3.65
C ILE A 52 7.36 9.17 3.43
N TYR A 53 7.22 9.94 4.52
CA TYR A 53 7.08 11.39 4.44
C TYR A 53 8.28 12.04 3.72
N ASP A 54 9.50 11.62 4.05
CA ASP A 54 10.73 12.16 3.46
C ASP A 54 10.80 11.86 1.96
N ILE A 55 10.54 10.62 1.54
CA ILE A 55 10.58 10.22 0.12
C ILE A 55 9.51 10.94 -0.70
N GLN A 56 8.32 11.15 -0.15
CA GLN A 56 7.25 11.85 -0.86
C GLN A 56 7.55 13.33 -1.11
N GLN A 57 8.52 13.93 -0.39
CA GLN A 57 8.98 15.30 -0.68
C GLN A 57 9.68 15.40 -2.05
N ASP A 58 10.33 14.32 -2.49
CA ASP A 58 11.01 14.27 -3.78
C ASP A 58 10.03 14.19 -4.96
N LYS A 59 8.73 13.94 -4.69
CA LYS A 59 7.62 13.85 -5.67
C LYS A 59 7.80 12.81 -6.79
N ILE A 60 8.81 11.95 -6.68
CA ILE A 60 9.05 10.85 -7.62
C ILE A 60 8.18 9.65 -7.26
N TYR A 61 8.13 9.30 -5.97
CA TYR A 61 7.35 8.16 -5.47
C TYR A 61 6.15 8.64 -4.67
N ILE A 62 5.04 7.90 -4.81
CA ILE A 62 3.84 8.11 -4.02
C ILE A 62 3.52 6.82 -3.28
N PHE A 63 3.53 6.89 -1.94
CA PHE A 63 3.16 5.77 -1.08
C PHE A 63 1.81 6.03 -0.44
N ALA A 64 0.91 5.05 -0.53
CA ALA A 64 -0.37 5.01 0.14
C ALA A 64 -0.31 4.02 1.30
N HIS A 65 -0.76 4.41 2.48
CA HIS A 65 -0.98 3.48 3.58
C HIS A 65 -2.47 3.35 3.87
N ILE A 66 -2.96 2.11 3.92
CA ILE A 66 -4.36 1.78 4.20
C ILE A 66 -4.37 0.74 5.33
N LEU A 67 -5.20 0.96 6.36
CA LEU A 67 -5.45 -0.10 7.33
C LEU A 67 -6.39 -1.14 6.72
N LEU A 68 -6.11 -2.42 6.99
CA LEU A 68 -6.92 -3.52 6.50
C LEU A 68 -8.38 -3.40 6.94
N GLN A 69 -8.62 -2.89 8.15
CA GLN A 69 -9.99 -2.67 8.63
C GLN A 69 -10.74 -1.63 7.77
N ASP A 70 -10.08 -0.53 7.40
CA ASP A 70 -10.68 0.57 6.62
C ASP A 70 -10.96 0.07 5.19
N LEU A 71 -10.05 -0.75 4.66
CA LEU A 71 -10.24 -1.44 3.39
C LEU A 71 -11.47 -2.34 3.40
N LEU A 72 -11.65 -3.15 4.44
CA LEU A 72 -12.77 -4.07 4.56
C LEU A 72 -14.11 -3.37 4.80
N MET A 73 -14.08 -2.18 5.40
CA MET A 73 -15.28 -1.35 5.61
C MET A 73 -15.66 -0.52 4.36
N GLY A 74 -14.83 -0.52 3.31
CA GLY A 74 -15.05 0.32 2.13
C GLY A 74 -14.76 1.80 2.36
N GLU A 75 -14.17 2.16 3.50
CA GLU A 75 -13.88 3.55 3.89
C GLU A 75 -12.49 4.00 3.41
N ILE A 76 -12.19 3.77 2.13
CA ILE A 76 -10.86 4.06 1.61
C ILE A 76 -10.73 5.54 1.27
N LYS A 77 -10.05 6.29 2.13
CA LYS A 77 -9.70 7.70 1.87
C LYS A 77 -8.20 7.86 1.86
N VAL A 78 -7.59 7.78 0.67
CA VAL A 78 -6.17 8.07 0.49
C VAL A 78 -6.02 9.31 -0.38
N LYS A 79 -5.27 10.30 0.12
CA LYS A 79 -5.03 11.54 -0.60
C LYS A 79 -4.18 11.26 -1.85
N GLY A 80 -4.68 11.68 -3.02
CA GLY A 80 -3.95 11.55 -4.29
C GLY A 80 -4.18 10.24 -5.06
N PHE A 81 -5.10 9.38 -4.59
CA PHE A 81 -5.48 8.15 -5.27
C PHE A 81 -6.99 8.00 -5.34
N GLU A 82 -7.49 7.60 -6.51
CA GLU A 82 -8.84 7.09 -6.68
C GLU A 82 -8.74 5.67 -7.23
N PHE A 83 -9.41 4.73 -6.58
CA PHE A 83 -9.50 3.37 -7.09
C PHE A 83 -10.51 3.36 -8.24
N ALA A 84 -10.03 3.20 -9.48
CA ALA A 84 -10.85 3.26 -10.68
C ALA A 84 -11.73 2.01 -10.91
N CYS A 85 -11.58 0.96 -10.08
CA CYS A 85 -12.23 -0.33 -10.26
C CYS A 85 -13.23 -0.63 -9.14
N GLY A 86 -14.51 -0.32 -9.37
CA GLY A 86 -15.66 -0.80 -8.59
C GLY A 86 -15.50 -0.78 -7.06
N ASP A 87 -16.24 -1.66 -6.37
CA ASP A 87 -16.03 -1.90 -4.95
C ASP A 87 -14.79 -2.81 -4.77
N ILE A 88 -13.62 -2.17 -4.66
CA ILE A 88 -12.34 -2.87 -4.50
C ILE A 88 -12.29 -3.70 -3.21
N SER A 89 -13.08 -3.35 -2.20
CA SER A 89 -13.22 -4.11 -0.97
C SER A 89 -13.83 -5.47 -1.24
N LEU A 90 -14.85 -5.54 -2.10
CA LEU A 90 -15.45 -6.81 -2.55
C LEU A 90 -14.47 -7.67 -3.36
N GLN A 91 -13.66 -7.07 -4.23
CA GLN A 91 -12.67 -7.82 -5.02
C GLN A 91 -11.56 -8.37 -4.14
N ILE A 92 -10.99 -7.54 -3.27
CA ILE A 92 -9.93 -7.96 -2.35
C ILE A 92 -10.46 -9.00 -1.37
N PHE A 93 -11.66 -8.82 -0.82
CA PHE A 93 -12.30 -9.81 0.05
C PHE A 93 -12.41 -11.17 -0.66
N ARG A 94 -12.91 -11.21 -1.90
CA ARG A 94 -13.04 -12.46 -2.67
C ARG A 94 -11.71 -13.15 -2.89
N GLU A 95 -10.68 -12.42 -3.28
CA GLU A 95 -9.36 -13.01 -3.55
C GLU A 95 -8.64 -13.46 -2.27
N LEU A 96 -8.79 -12.71 -1.17
CA LEU A 96 -8.27 -13.11 0.14
C LEU A 96 -8.99 -14.34 0.70
N SER A 97 -10.31 -14.44 0.55
CA SER A 97 -11.07 -15.62 0.98
C SER A 97 -10.63 -16.89 0.25
N LYS A 98 -10.26 -16.81 -1.04
CA LYS A 98 -9.72 -17.94 -1.81
C LYS A 98 -8.34 -18.39 -1.35
N SER A 99 -7.58 -17.53 -0.67
CA SER A 99 -6.20 -17.80 -0.25
C SER A 99 -6.11 -18.42 1.16
N ILE A 100 -7.25 -18.65 1.81
CA ILE A 100 -7.35 -19.21 3.18
C ILE A 100 -7.83 -20.69 3.16
N GLU A 101 -8.12 -21.25 1.99
CA GLU A 101 -8.34 -22.70 1.77
C GLU A 101 -7.05 -23.38 1.29
#